data_AF-A0A7H0SNZ8-F1
#
_entry.id   AF-A0A7H0SNZ8-F1
#
_cell.length_a   1.000
_cell.length_b   1.000
_cell.length_c   1.000
_cell.angle_alpha   90.00
_cell.angle_beta   90.00
_cell.angle_gamma   90.00
#
_symmetry.space_group_name_H-M   'P 1'
#
loop_
_entity.id
_entity.type
_entity.pdbx_description
1 polymer ?
#
loop_
_entity_poly.entity_id
_entity_poly.type
_entity_poly.pdbx_seq_one_letter_code
_entity_poly.pdbx_strand_id
1 'polypeptide(L)'
;MSRRFINSVISSGMILLSFSGFTAHAYQVHADTSADQCVVDTQADSAISEFWKHLDTWTADARISAIDQQDPGLGELIRQWTPGQSAEEIQNRLNALGQNDNFGMLLDLRDGQNTSLSESDPQASAKTRYTEDEARKAADAIGDDPAADAEAKLSEMAARGTALDKTRLEQFQAHREEYNQAQQEFHDQLLQCADELKKSRPVPTWIWVVGGLAVLAILATAARAFVNSRRPSRHYR
;
A
#
# COMPACT_ATOMS: atom_id res chain seq x y z
N MET A 1 49.80 21.00 40.43
CA MET A 1 50.21 19.91 39.52
C MET A 1 49.39 18.68 39.90
N SER A 2 48.77 17.84 39.07
CA SER A 2 48.53 17.73 37.63
C SER A 2 47.69 16.45 37.48
N ARG A 3 46.64 16.47 36.63
CA ARG A 3 45.94 15.30 35.99
C ARG A 3 45.16 14.35 36.94
N ARG A 4 43.83 14.40 37.07
CA ARG A 4 42.76 13.98 36.12
C ARG A 4 43.07 12.70 35.35
N PHE A 5 42.42 11.59 35.71
CA PHE A 5 41.83 10.62 34.77
C PHE A 5 40.60 9.97 35.40
N ILE A 6 39.44 10.24 34.80
CA ILE A 6 38.13 9.68 35.07
C ILE A 6 38.00 8.48 34.13
N ASN A 7 37.91 7.26 34.65
CA ASN A 7 37.48 6.12 33.84
C ASN A 7 35.97 5.98 33.98
N SER A 8 35.27 6.58 33.03
CA SER A 8 33.86 6.35 32.74
C SER A 8 33.77 5.12 31.83
N VAL A 9 33.21 4.02 32.34
CA VAL A 9 32.75 2.91 31.49
C VAL A 9 31.29 3.22 31.18
N ILE A 10 31.07 3.84 30.01
CA ILE A 10 29.76 3.98 29.42
C ILE A 10 29.35 2.58 28.95
N SER A 11 28.51 1.92 29.74
CA SER A 11 27.79 0.73 29.31
C SER A 11 26.78 1.17 28.25
N SER A 12 27.16 1.04 26.98
CA SER A 12 26.27 1.17 25.83
C SER A 12 25.19 0.09 25.93
N GLY A 13 24.06 0.44 26.57
CA GLY A 13 22.81 -0.28 26.44
C GLY A 13 22.30 -0.08 25.01
N MET A 14 22.69 -0.99 24.12
CA MET A 14 22.10 -1.12 22.80
C MET A 14 20.68 -1.64 23.00
N ILE A 15 19.72 -0.72 23.16
CA ILE A 15 18.30 -1.03 23.04
C ILE A 15 18.11 -1.42 21.58
N LEU A 16 18.10 -2.73 21.32
CA LEU A 16 17.49 -3.29 20.14
C LEU A 16 16.00 -2.93 20.24
N LEU A 17 15.64 -1.81 19.62
CA LEU A 17 14.26 -1.59 19.20
C LEU A 17 13.97 -2.71 18.22
N SER A 18 13.37 -3.78 18.73
CA SER A 18 12.59 -4.71 17.94
C SER A 18 11.50 -3.85 17.30
N PHE A 19 11.78 -3.30 16.12
CA PHE A 19 10.74 -2.94 15.17
C PHE A 19 10.02 -4.26 14.90
N SER A 20 8.93 -4.47 15.63
CA SER A 20 7.92 -5.45 15.29
C SER A 20 7.48 -5.07 13.89
N GLY A 21 8.12 -5.68 12.89
CA GLY A 21 7.77 -5.47 11.50
C GLY A 21 6.28 -5.74 11.39
N PHE A 22 5.55 -4.73 10.94
CA PHE A 22 4.19 -4.89 10.47
C PHE A 22 4.22 -6.06 9.49
N THR A 23 3.58 -7.17 9.82
CA THR A 23 3.22 -8.16 8.80
C THR A 23 2.04 -7.56 8.06
N ALA A 24 2.32 -6.58 7.19
CA ALA A 24 1.33 -5.97 6.34
C ALA A 24 0.62 -7.11 5.58
N HIS A 25 -0.66 -7.32 5.87
CA HIS A 25 -1.50 -8.15 5.04
C HIS A 25 -1.88 -7.28 3.83
N ALA A 26 -0.97 -7.23 2.85
CA ALA A 26 -1.27 -6.67 1.54
C ALA A 26 -2.55 -7.33 1.00
N TYR A 27 -3.38 -6.58 0.28
CA TYR A 27 -4.54 -7.13 -0.42
C TYR A 27 -4.18 -8.47 -1.07
N GLN A 28 -5.01 -9.49 -0.95
CA GLN A 28 -4.76 -10.71 -1.73
C GLN A 28 -5.43 -10.57 -3.08
N VAL A 29 -4.71 -9.98 -4.05
CA VAL A 29 -5.10 -10.07 -5.45
C VAL A 29 -4.76 -11.46 -5.95
N HIS A 30 -5.77 -12.19 -6.44
CA HIS A 30 -5.59 -13.53 -6.98
C HIS A 30 -6.23 -13.68 -8.35
N ALA A 31 -5.64 -14.52 -9.18
CA ALA A 31 -6.17 -14.83 -10.50
C ALA A 31 -7.28 -15.89 -10.42
N ASP A 32 -8.50 -15.49 -10.77
CA ASP A 32 -9.58 -16.42 -11.12
C ASP A 32 -9.46 -16.77 -12.61
N THR A 33 -8.64 -17.79 -12.90
CA THR A 33 -8.39 -18.26 -14.27
C THR A 33 -9.63 -18.86 -14.92
N SER A 34 -10.67 -19.21 -14.15
CA SER A 34 -11.93 -19.73 -14.68
C SER A 34 -12.83 -18.61 -15.21
N ALA A 35 -12.79 -17.45 -14.54
CA ALA A 35 -13.51 -16.25 -14.93
C ALA A 35 -12.69 -15.29 -15.82
N ASP A 36 -11.39 -15.58 -16.05
CA ASP A 36 -10.43 -14.71 -16.73
C ASP A 36 -10.32 -13.32 -16.05
N GLN A 37 -10.31 -13.31 -14.71
CA GLN A 37 -10.36 -12.09 -13.90
C GLN A 37 -9.39 -12.12 -12.72
N CYS A 38 -8.83 -10.97 -12.40
CA CYS A 38 -8.15 -10.68 -11.15
C CYS A 38 -9.17 -10.27 -10.11
N VAL A 39 -9.14 -10.91 -8.95
CA VAL A 39 -10.06 -10.68 -7.84
C VAL A 39 -9.28 -10.09 -6.68
N VAL A 40 -9.70 -8.91 -6.22
CA VAL A 40 -9.19 -8.28 -5.01
C VAL A 40 -10.04 -8.76 -3.83
N ASP A 41 -9.42 -9.39 -2.85
CA ASP A 41 -10.12 -9.76 -1.62
C ASP A 41 -10.44 -8.52 -0.78
N THR A 42 -11.72 -8.21 -0.64
CA THR A 42 -12.21 -7.08 0.16
C THR A 42 -12.77 -7.51 1.52
N GLN A 43 -12.67 -8.80 1.89
CA GLN A 43 -13.08 -9.28 3.21
C GLN A 43 -11.98 -9.11 4.26
N ALA A 44 -10.72 -9.00 3.82
CA ALA A 44 -9.59 -8.63 4.67
C ALA A 44 -9.38 -7.11 4.64
N ASP A 45 -9.04 -6.53 5.79
CA ASP A 45 -8.44 -5.21 5.84
C ASP A 45 -7.12 -5.26 5.06
N SER A 46 -6.93 -4.30 4.16
CA SER A 46 -5.69 -4.21 3.39
C SER A 46 -4.65 -3.37 4.08
N ALA A 47 -3.39 -3.56 3.70
CA ALA A 47 -2.29 -2.68 4.12
C ALA A 47 -2.59 -1.18 3.94
N ILE A 48 -3.32 -0.79 2.88
CA ILE A 48 -3.69 0.62 2.64
C ILE A 48 -4.83 1.08 3.58
N SER A 49 -5.85 0.26 3.78
CA SER A 49 -6.94 0.53 4.74
C SER A 49 -6.40 0.58 6.18
N GLU A 50 -5.54 -0.38 6.55
CA GLU A 50 -4.85 -0.43 7.83
C GLU A 50 -3.97 0.80 8.04
N PHE A 51 -3.24 1.25 7.02
CA PHE A 51 -2.47 2.49 7.08
C PHE A 51 -3.37 3.68 7.47
N TRP A 52 -4.51 3.86 6.82
CA TRP A 52 -5.41 4.97 7.14
C TRP A 52 -6.02 4.85 8.55
N LYS A 53 -6.37 3.64 8.99
CA LYS A 53 -6.82 3.40 10.36
C LYS A 53 -5.72 3.73 11.38
N HIS A 54 -4.49 3.33 11.12
CA HIS A 54 -3.36 3.65 11.97
C HIS A 54 -3.03 5.14 11.96
N LEU A 55 -3.15 5.82 10.82
CA LEU A 55 -2.95 7.26 10.75
C LEU A 55 -3.87 8.01 11.73
N ASP A 56 -5.13 7.60 11.83
CA ASP A 56 -6.09 8.19 12.75
C ASP A 56 -5.73 7.92 14.21
N THR A 57 -5.31 6.70 14.56
CA THR A 57 -4.89 6.38 15.93
C THR A 57 -3.58 7.09 16.30
N TRP A 58 -2.59 7.13 15.41
CA TRP A 58 -1.35 7.90 15.59
C TRP A 58 -1.63 9.39 15.76
N THR A 59 -2.57 9.94 14.98
CA THR A 59 -3.00 11.33 15.09
C THR A 59 -3.61 11.59 16.46
N ALA A 60 -4.51 10.72 16.92
CA ALA A 60 -5.14 10.84 18.23
C ALA A 60 -4.08 10.76 19.34
N ASP A 61 -3.19 9.78 19.31
CA ASP A 61 -2.16 9.58 20.32
C ASP A 61 -1.18 10.76 20.40
N ALA A 62 -0.70 11.24 19.24
CA ALA A 62 0.15 12.42 19.18
C ALA A 62 -0.57 13.65 19.76
N ARG A 63 -1.85 13.82 19.42
CA ARG A 63 -2.63 14.97 19.88
C ARG A 63 -2.93 14.92 21.38
N ILE A 64 -3.34 13.76 21.89
CA ILE A 64 -3.58 13.52 23.31
C ILE A 64 -2.29 13.75 24.11
N SER A 65 -1.15 13.32 23.58
CA SER A 65 0.15 13.55 24.22
C SER A 65 0.52 15.04 24.25
N ALA A 66 0.25 15.79 23.18
CA ALA A 66 0.46 17.24 23.15
C ALA A 66 -0.47 17.98 24.13
N ILE A 67 -1.71 17.51 24.30
CA ILE A 67 -2.66 18.03 25.29
C ILE A 67 -2.13 17.77 26.72
N ASP A 68 -1.63 16.57 27.00
CA ASP A 68 -1.10 16.21 28.32
C ASP A 68 0.15 17.03 28.71
N GLN A 69 0.95 17.45 27.72
CA GLN A 69 2.08 18.36 27.96
C GLN A 69 1.62 19.76 28.37
N GLN A 70 0.45 20.21 27.89
CA GLN A 70 -0.13 21.52 28.24
C GLN A 70 -0.91 21.47 29.55
N ASP A 71 -1.62 20.37 29.80
CA ASP A 71 -2.39 20.12 31.01
C ASP A 71 -2.14 18.69 31.54
N PRO A 72 -1.13 18.53 32.42
CA PRO A 72 -0.72 17.21 32.92
C PRO A 72 -1.87 16.39 33.52
N GLY A 73 -1.98 15.13 33.07
CA GLY A 73 -3.01 14.19 33.49
C GLY A 73 -4.30 14.26 32.67
N LEU A 74 -4.50 15.29 31.84
CA LEU A 74 -5.66 15.35 30.94
C LEU A 74 -5.58 14.27 29.85
N GLY A 75 -4.39 14.01 29.30
CA GLY A 75 -4.25 12.99 28.28
C GLY A 75 -4.59 11.59 28.81
N GLU A 76 -4.21 11.31 30.05
CA GLU A 76 -4.55 10.05 30.69
C GLU A 76 -6.05 9.91 30.95
N LEU A 77 -6.72 10.98 31.39
CA LEU A 77 -8.19 10.99 31.51
C LEU A 77 -8.86 10.70 30.17
N ILE A 78 -8.36 11.29 29.08
CA ILE A 78 -8.88 11.05 27.73
C ILE A 78 -8.68 9.58 27.32
N ARG A 79 -7.50 8.99 27.56
CA ARG A 79 -7.23 7.58 27.21
C ARG A 79 -8.08 6.60 28.01
N GLN A 80 -8.32 6.89 29.28
CA GLN A 80 -9.10 6.02 30.16
C GLN A 80 -10.62 6.22 30.03
N TRP A 81 -11.08 7.28 29.34
CA TRP A 81 -12.50 7.57 29.23
C TRP A 81 -13.24 6.48 28.44
N THR A 82 -14.33 6.00 29.02
CA THR A 82 -15.24 5.01 28.43
C THR A 82 -16.66 5.57 28.26
N PRO A 83 -17.42 5.12 27.24
CA PRO A 83 -18.82 5.50 27.08
C PRO A 83 -19.65 5.30 28.35
N GLY A 84 -20.45 6.30 28.71
CA GLY A 84 -21.28 6.29 29.93
C GLY A 84 -20.65 7.00 31.13
N GLN A 85 -19.37 7.39 31.06
CA GLN A 85 -18.77 8.33 32.01
C GLN A 85 -19.05 9.77 31.61
N SER A 86 -19.13 10.68 32.59
CA SER A 86 -19.25 12.12 32.28
C SER A 86 -17.99 12.60 31.56
N ALA A 87 -18.17 13.30 30.44
CA ALA A 87 -17.10 13.97 29.70
C ALA A 87 -16.91 15.43 30.14
N GLU A 88 -17.66 15.90 31.14
CA GLU A 88 -17.73 17.33 31.50
C GLU A 88 -16.38 17.87 31.98
N GLU A 89 -15.66 17.12 32.82
CA GLU A 89 -14.32 17.53 33.27
C GLU A 89 -13.34 17.65 32.11
N ILE A 90 -13.33 16.65 31.22
CA ILE A 90 -12.44 16.61 30.06
C ILE A 90 -12.77 17.78 29.12
N GLN A 91 -14.04 18.00 28.80
CA GLN A 91 -14.47 19.09 27.91
C GLN A 91 -14.14 20.46 28.51
N ASN A 92 -14.34 20.66 29.81
CA ASN A 92 -14.01 21.92 30.48
C ASN A 92 -12.50 22.20 30.44
N ARG A 93 -11.67 21.19 30.67
CA ARG A 93 -10.21 21.33 30.60
C ARG A 93 -9.73 21.57 29.17
N LEU A 94 -10.28 20.87 28.18
CA LEU A 94 -10.00 21.12 26.75
C LEU A 94 -10.39 22.54 26.33
N ASN A 95 -11.56 23.02 26.77
CA ASN A 95 -12.01 24.39 26.50
C ASN A 95 -11.07 25.43 27.12
N ALA A 96 -10.52 25.16 28.31
CA ALA A 96 -9.57 26.04 28.98
C ALA A 96 -8.22 26.17 28.23
N LEU A 97 -7.84 25.15 27.45
CA LEU A 97 -6.67 25.20 26.57
C LEU A 97 -6.89 26.06 25.32
N GLY A 98 -8.11 26.53 25.07
CA GLY A 98 -8.44 27.35 23.89
C GLY A 98 -8.25 26.61 22.57
N GLN A 99 -8.21 25.28 22.61
CA GLN A 99 -8.07 24.43 21.43
C GLN A 99 -9.46 24.25 20.81
N ASN A 100 -9.58 24.39 19.48
CA ASN A 100 -10.84 24.15 18.75
C ASN A 100 -11.11 22.66 18.50
N ASP A 101 -10.35 21.77 19.15
CA ASP A 101 -10.52 20.34 18.97
C ASP A 101 -11.67 19.84 19.85
N ASN A 102 -12.71 19.30 19.22
CA ASN A 102 -13.83 18.71 19.93
C ASN A 102 -13.40 17.37 20.56
N PHE A 103 -13.74 17.15 21.83
CA PHE A 103 -13.49 15.87 22.52
C PHE A 103 -14.06 14.68 21.75
N GLY A 104 -15.26 14.83 21.17
CA GLY A 104 -15.88 13.77 20.35
C GLY A 104 -15.02 13.39 19.14
N MET A 105 -14.44 14.37 18.46
CA MET A 105 -13.57 14.13 17.29
C MET A 105 -12.28 13.40 17.68
N LEU A 106 -11.72 13.68 18.86
CA LEU A 106 -10.56 12.96 19.38
C LEU A 106 -10.90 11.49 19.71
N LEU A 107 -12.08 11.25 20.28
CA LEU A 107 -12.55 9.89 20.58
C LEU A 107 -12.80 9.10 19.29
N ASP A 108 -13.45 9.70 18.28
CA ASP A 108 -13.72 9.04 17.01
C ASP A 108 -12.43 8.58 16.32
N LEU A 109 -11.34 9.35 16.42
CA LEU A 109 -10.03 8.96 15.90
C LEU A 109 -9.35 7.88 16.74
N ARG A 110 -9.33 8.06 18.05
CA ARG A 110 -8.73 7.10 18.99
C ARG A 110 -9.37 5.71 18.83
N ASP A 111 -10.69 5.67 18.68
CA ASP A 111 -11.47 4.43 18.59
C ASP A 111 -11.59 3.91 17.14
N GLY A 112 -10.95 4.58 16.16
CA GLY A 112 -10.98 4.19 14.75
C GLY A 112 -12.36 4.26 14.11
N GLN A 113 -13.25 5.10 14.63
CA GLN A 113 -14.61 5.31 14.13
C GLN A 113 -14.71 6.43 13.09
N ASN A 114 -13.64 7.19 12.89
CA ASN A 114 -13.62 8.20 11.84
C ASN A 114 -13.51 7.55 10.46
N THR A 115 -14.59 7.62 9.68
CA THR A 115 -14.65 7.09 8.32
C THR A 115 -14.36 8.14 7.25
N SER A 116 -14.18 9.40 7.63
CA SER A 116 -14.05 10.52 6.67
C SER A 116 -12.83 10.40 5.75
N LEU A 117 -11.78 9.69 6.17
CA LEU A 117 -10.57 9.50 5.37
C LEU A 117 -10.61 8.31 4.43
N SER A 118 -11.54 7.35 4.62
CA SER A 118 -11.75 6.30 3.61
C SER A 118 -12.14 6.90 2.26
N GLU A 119 -12.73 8.09 2.21
CA GLU A 119 -13.00 8.80 0.94
C GLU A 119 -11.75 9.40 0.27
N SER A 120 -10.68 9.62 1.04
CA SER A 120 -9.38 10.10 0.51
C SER A 120 -8.51 8.96 0.02
N ASP A 121 -8.85 7.71 0.37
CA ASP A 121 -8.25 6.51 -0.17
C ASP A 121 -8.56 6.41 -1.68
N PRO A 122 -7.55 6.44 -2.56
CA PRO A 122 -7.74 6.14 -3.98
C PRO A 122 -8.47 4.82 -4.19
N GLN A 123 -8.35 3.87 -3.24
CA GLN A 123 -8.98 2.55 -3.30
C GLN A 123 -10.43 2.47 -2.86
N ALA A 124 -11.04 3.51 -2.28
CA ALA A 124 -12.51 3.53 -2.14
C ALA A 124 -13.21 3.42 -3.51
N SER A 125 -12.48 3.67 -4.60
CA SER A 125 -12.92 3.48 -5.99
C SER A 125 -12.39 2.21 -6.66
N ALA A 126 -11.60 1.38 -5.97
CA ALA A 126 -11.04 0.14 -6.51
C ALA A 126 -12.16 -0.87 -6.81
N LYS A 127 -12.08 -1.53 -7.97
CA LYS A 127 -12.99 -2.61 -8.32
C LYS A 127 -12.59 -3.86 -7.54
N THR A 128 -13.57 -4.69 -7.18
CA THR A 128 -13.30 -6.03 -6.64
C THR A 128 -12.80 -7.01 -7.71
N ARG A 129 -13.04 -6.70 -8.99
CA ARG A 129 -12.73 -7.57 -10.12
C ARG A 129 -12.18 -6.76 -11.30
N TYR A 130 -11.10 -7.25 -11.89
CA TYR A 130 -10.43 -6.65 -13.03
C TYR A 130 -10.20 -7.70 -14.12
N THR A 131 -10.41 -7.35 -15.38
CA THR A 131 -9.81 -8.10 -16.50
C THR A 131 -8.29 -7.88 -16.55
N GLU A 132 -7.55 -8.66 -17.36
CA GLU A 132 -6.09 -8.47 -17.53
C GLU A 132 -5.73 -7.00 -17.86
N ASP A 133 -6.37 -6.42 -18.87
CA ASP A 133 -6.09 -5.04 -19.31
C ASP A 133 -6.48 -4.01 -18.24
N GLU A 134 -7.58 -4.25 -17.53
CA GLU A 134 -8.00 -3.36 -16.44
C GLU A 134 -7.06 -3.45 -15.24
N ALA A 135 -6.52 -4.63 -14.92
CA ALA A 135 -5.58 -4.81 -13.82
C ALA A 135 -4.26 -4.07 -14.12
N ARG A 136 -3.75 -4.18 -15.34
CA ARG A 136 -2.57 -3.41 -15.79
C ARG A 136 -2.84 -1.90 -15.75
N LYS A 137 -3.99 -1.46 -16.26
CA LYS A 137 -4.37 -0.04 -16.22
C LYS A 137 -4.54 0.48 -14.79
N ALA A 138 -5.03 -0.34 -13.88
CA ALA A 138 -5.15 0.01 -12.46
C ALA A 138 -3.78 0.08 -11.79
N ALA A 139 -2.85 -0.81 -12.13
CA ALA A 139 -1.46 -0.73 -11.71
C ALA A 139 -0.80 0.56 -12.24
N ASP A 140 -0.90 0.84 -13.54
CA ASP A 140 -0.34 2.06 -14.16
C ASP A 140 -0.89 3.37 -13.56
N ALA A 141 -2.07 3.33 -12.94
CA ALA A 141 -2.66 4.49 -12.26
C ALA A 141 -2.01 4.76 -10.89
N ILE A 142 -1.32 3.77 -10.31
CA ILE A 142 -0.49 3.93 -9.11
C ILE A 142 0.83 4.53 -9.58
N GLY A 143 0.95 5.85 -9.46
CA GLY A 143 2.14 6.58 -9.91
C GLY A 143 3.40 6.27 -9.08
N ASP A 144 4.52 6.88 -9.48
CA ASP A 144 5.82 6.68 -8.82
C ASP A 144 5.87 7.22 -7.37
N ASP A 145 5.02 8.20 -7.04
CA ASP A 145 4.85 8.73 -5.68
C ASP A 145 3.35 8.78 -5.28
N PRO A 146 2.77 7.63 -4.90
CA PRO A 146 1.34 7.54 -4.54
C PRO A 146 0.93 8.47 -3.40
N ALA A 147 1.86 8.76 -2.47
CA ALA A 147 1.61 9.64 -1.33
C ALA A 147 1.44 11.11 -1.73
N ALA A 148 1.96 11.56 -2.86
CA ALA A 148 1.96 12.98 -3.22
C ALA A 148 0.56 13.59 -3.22
N ASP A 149 -0.42 12.89 -3.81
CA ASP A 149 -1.80 13.36 -3.89
C ASP A 149 -2.50 13.35 -2.52
N ALA A 150 -2.25 12.31 -1.72
CA ALA A 150 -2.76 12.20 -0.35
C ALA A 150 -2.17 13.30 0.55
N GLU A 151 -0.87 13.55 0.45
CA GLU A 151 -0.17 14.61 1.18
C GLU A 151 -0.71 15.99 0.79
N ALA A 152 -0.94 16.24 -0.50
CA ALA A 152 -1.48 17.52 -0.98
C ALA A 152 -2.88 17.80 -0.40
N LYS A 153 -3.77 16.79 -0.36
CA LYS A 153 -5.10 16.90 0.24
C LYS A 153 -5.02 17.16 1.75
N LEU A 154 -4.20 16.39 2.46
CA LEU A 154 -3.99 16.58 3.90
C LEU A 154 -3.36 17.95 4.20
N SER A 155 -2.48 18.44 3.33
CA SER A 155 -1.91 19.78 3.45
C SER A 155 -2.95 20.87 3.24
N GLU A 156 -3.88 20.72 2.30
CA GLU A 156 -4.98 21.67 2.13
C GLU A 156 -5.91 21.69 3.35
N MET A 157 -6.21 20.51 3.90
CA MET A 157 -6.98 20.36 5.13
C MET A 157 -6.27 21.02 6.32
N ALA A 158 -4.98 20.73 6.52
CA ALA A 158 -4.18 21.32 7.61
C ALA A 158 -4.05 22.84 7.51
N ALA A 159 -4.03 23.40 6.29
CA ALA A 159 -3.94 24.85 6.07
C ALA A 159 -5.20 25.60 6.51
N ARG A 160 -6.38 24.98 6.43
CA ARG A 160 -7.68 25.58 6.78
C ARG A 160 -8.26 25.01 8.09
N GLY A 161 -7.66 23.95 8.60
CA GLY A 161 -8.21 23.11 9.64
C GLY A 161 -7.69 23.41 11.05
N THR A 162 -7.95 22.44 11.90
CA THR A 162 -7.69 22.44 13.34
C THR A 162 -6.25 22.05 13.67
N ALA A 163 -5.89 22.06 14.97
CA ALA A 163 -4.60 21.53 15.40
C ALA A 163 -4.50 20.02 15.15
N LEU A 164 -5.64 19.33 15.18
CA LEU A 164 -5.75 17.92 14.82
C LEU A 164 -5.41 17.68 13.34
N ASP A 165 -5.91 18.50 12.41
CA ASP A 165 -5.61 18.34 10.97
C ASP A 165 -4.12 18.53 10.68
N LYS A 166 -3.46 19.45 11.39
CA LYS A 166 -2.01 19.62 11.31
C LYS A 166 -1.26 18.42 11.86
N THR A 167 -1.68 17.91 13.02
CA THR A 167 -1.10 16.70 13.63
C THR A 167 -1.23 15.52 12.67
N ARG A 168 -2.37 15.40 11.98
CA ARG A 168 -2.61 14.36 10.99
C ARG A 168 -1.66 14.45 9.81
N LEU A 169 -1.45 15.64 9.25
CA LEU A 169 -0.48 15.84 8.19
C LEU A 169 0.93 15.44 8.65
N GLU A 170 1.33 15.84 9.85
CA GLU A 170 2.63 15.49 10.43
C GLU A 170 2.79 13.96 10.58
N GLN A 171 1.76 13.25 11.06
CA GLN A 171 1.78 11.80 11.14
C GLN A 171 1.82 11.14 9.76
N PHE A 172 1.07 11.66 8.78
CA PHE A 172 1.12 11.13 7.42
C PHE A 172 2.52 11.29 6.81
N GLN A 173 3.14 12.47 6.97
CA GLN A 173 4.50 12.72 6.49
C GLN A 173 5.53 11.81 7.17
N ALA A 174 5.36 11.52 8.47
CA ALA A 174 6.23 10.62 9.20
C ALA A 174 6.13 9.15 8.71
N HIS A 175 4.95 8.73 8.26
CA HIS A 175 4.67 7.37 7.80
C HIS A 175 4.48 7.27 6.28
N ARG A 176 4.94 8.28 5.52
CA ARG A 176 4.73 8.39 4.08
C ARG A 176 5.30 7.20 3.30
N GLU A 177 6.46 6.70 3.72
CA GLU A 177 7.09 5.53 3.11
C GLU A 177 6.26 4.27 3.26
N GLU A 178 5.56 4.09 4.40
CA GLU A 178 4.68 2.94 4.63
C GLU A 178 3.49 2.95 3.68
N TYR A 179 2.89 4.13 3.46
CA TYR A 179 1.82 4.28 2.46
C TYR A 179 2.29 3.99 1.05
N ASN A 180 3.44 4.55 0.66
CA ASN A 180 4.02 4.30 -0.66
C ASN A 180 4.34 2.82 -0.87
N GLN A 181 4.89 2.15 0.15
CA GLN A 181 5.14 0.71 0.08
C GLN A 181 3.84 -0.08 -0.10
N ALA A 182 2.80 0.21 0.68
CA ALA A 182 1.51 -0.49 0.58
C ALA A 182 0.86 -0.32 -0.81
N GLN A 183 0.97 0.87 -1.41
CA GLN A 183 0.50 1.14 -2.78
C GLN A 183 1.33 0.38 -3.84
N GLN A 184 2.65 0.33 -3.68
CA GLN A 184 3.53 -0.40 -4.59
C GLN A 184 3.33 -1.93 -4.50
N GLU A 185 3.10 -2.46 -3.30
CA GLU A 185 2.74 -3.87 -3.13
C GLU A 185 1.43 -4.21 -3.86
N PHE A 186 0.42 -3.33 -3.78
CA PHE A 186 -0.83 -3.52 -4.53
C PHE A 186 -0.64 -3.40 -6.05
N HIS A 187 0.19 -2.46 -6.51
CA HIS A 187 0.61 -2.36 -7.91
C HIS A 187 1.19 -3.69 -8.41
N ASP A 188 2.16 -4.25 -7.69
CA ASP A 188 2.87 -5.46 -8.09
C ASP A 188 1.93 -6.67 -8.12
N GLN A 189 0.99 -6.75 -7.17
CA GLN A 189 -0.01 -7.81 -7.13
C GLN A 189 -0.99 -7.75 -8.31
N LEU A 190 -1.41 -6.56 -8.73
CA LEU A 190 -2.24 -6.39 -9.93
C LEU A 190 -1.49 -6.87 -11.19
N LEU A 191 -0.22 -6.50 -11.34
CA LEU A 191 0.61 -6.94 -12.46
C LEU A 191 0.86 -8.45 -12.44
N GLN A 192 1.17 -9.01 -11.27
CA GLN A 192 1.36 -10.45 -11.11
C GLN A 192 0.10 -11.21 -11.51
N CYS A 193 -1.07 -10.75 -11.03
CA CYS A 193 -2.33 -11.39 -11.39
C CYS A 193 -2.63 -11.30 -12.89
N ALA A 194 -2.39 -10.15 -13.53
CA ALA A 194 -2.55 -10.00 -14.97
C ALA A 194 -1.62 -10.96 -15.76
N ASP A 195 -0.38 -11.12 -15.30
CA ASP A 195 0.57 -12.08 -15.87
C ASP A 195 0.13 -13.53 -15.68
N GLU A 196 -0.48 -13.87 -14.54
CA GLU A 196 -1.04 -15.20 -14.27
C GLU A 196 -2.23 -15.51 -15.19
N LEU A 197 -3.16 -14.56 -15.38
CA LEU A 197 -4.26 -14.70 -16.35
C LEU A 197 -3.71 -14.94 -17.75
N LYS A 198 -2.75 -14.12 -18.20
CA LYS A 198 -2.13 -14.25 -19.52
C LYS A 198 -1.45 -15.62 -19.72
N LYS A 199 -0.74 -16.13 -18.71
CA LYS A 199 -0.10 -17.46 -18.74
C LYS A 199 -1.12 -18.60 -18.76
N SER A 200 -2.27 -18.41 -18.14
CA SER A 200 -3.33 -19.43 -18.07
C SER A 200 -4.08 -19.63 -19.39
N ARG A 201 -4.05 -18.62 -20.29
CA ARG A 201 -4.70 -18.71 -21.59
C ARG A 201 -4.00 -19.75 -22.48
N PRO A 202 -4.75 -20.68 -23.10
CA PRO A 202 -4.16 -21.70 -23.96
C PRO A 202 -3.44 -21.05 -25.13
N VAL A 203 -2.21 -21.49 -25.40
CA VAL A 203 -1.43 -21.04 -26.56
C VAL A 203 -2.26 -21.31 -27.81
N PRO A 204 -2.50 -20.31 -28.68
CA PRO A 204 -3.30 -20.51 -29.87
C PRO A 204 -2.77 -21.67 -30.71
N THR A 205 -3.61 -22.68 -30.95
CA THR A 205 -3.21 -23.92 -31.64
C THR A 205 -2.68 -23.67 -33.06
N TRP A 206 -3.06 -22.55 -33.68
CA TRP A 206 -2.54 -22.15 -35.00
C TRP A 206 -1.02 -21.95 -35.01
N ILE A 207 -0.39 -21.60 -33.87
CA ILE A 207 1.07 -21.48 -33.77
C ILE A 207 1.73 -22.85 -34.00
N TRP A 208 1.14 -23.92 -33.46
CA TRP A 208 1.59 -25.29 -33.71
C TRP A 208 1.36 -25.72 -35.16
N VAL A 209 0.25 -25.30 -35.77
CA VAL A 209 -0.07 -25.60 -37.17
C VAL A 209 0.90 -24.91 -38.13
N VAL A 210 1.18 -23.62 -37.92
CA VAL A 210 2.11 -22.84 -38.74
C VAL A 210 3.55 -23.32 -38.52
N GLY A 211 3.94 -23.60 -37.28
CA GLY A 211 5.24 -24.20 -36.97
C GLY A 211 5.42 -25.56 -37.65
N GLY A 212 4.40 -26.42 -37.60
CA GLY A 212 4.40 -27.71 -38.28
C GLY A 212 4.51 -27.59 -39.81
N LEU A 213 3.77 -26.65 -40.41
CA LEU A 213 3.85 -26.37 -41.86
C LEU A 213 5.22 -25.84 -42.28
N ALA A 214 5.83 -24.96 -41.48
CA ALA A 214 7.16 -24.44 -41.76
C ALA A 214 8.22 -25.55 -41.75
N VAL A 215 8.18 -26.45 -40.75
CA VAL A 215 9.08 -27.61 -40.67
C VAL A 215 8.87 -28.55 -41.88
N LEU A 216 7.62 -28.82 -42.26
CA LEU A 216 7.32 -29.65 -43.43
C LEU A 216 7.83 -29.01 -44.73
N ALA A 217 7.72 -27.69 -44.90
CA ALA A 217 8.24 -26.98 -46.06
C ALA A 217 9.78 -27.05 -46.15
N ILE A 218 10.46 -26.94 -45.00
CA ILE A 218 11.93 -27.10 -44.91
C ILE A 218 12.33 -28.54 -45.26
N LEU A 219 11.65 -29.54 -44.70
CA LEU A 219 11.92 -30.94 -45.01
C LEU A 219 11.65 -31.28 -46.48
N ALA A 220 10.58 -30.75 -47.06
CA ALA A 220 10.25 -30.93 -48.47
C ALA A 220 11.30 -30.29 -49.40
N THR A 221 11.79 -29.10 -49.07
CA THR A 221 12.84 -28.44 -49.86
C THR A 221 14.19 -29.16 -49.71
N ALA A 222 14.56 -29.60 -48.52
CA ALA A 222 15.76 -30.42 -48.28
C ALA A 222 15.71 -31.76 -49.04
N ALA A 223 14.57 -32.47 -49.01
CA ALA A 223 14.39 -33.70 -49.76
C ALA A 223 14.48 -33.47 -51.27
N ARG A 224 13.87 -32.40 -51.79
CA ARG A 224 13.92 -32.06 -53.21
C ARG A 224 15.33 -31.67 -53.66
N ALA A 225 16.07 -30.93 -52.84
CA ALA A 225 17.47 -30.60 -53.08
C ALA A 225 18.37 -31.84 -53.13
N PHE A 226 18.16 -32.78 -52.20
CA PHE A 226 18.89 -34.05 -52.17
C PHE A 226 18.60 -34.93 -53.39
N VAL A 227 17.33 -35.02 -53.81
CA VAL A 227 16.93 -35.78 -55.02
C VAL A 227 17.46 -35.12 -56.30
N ASN A 228 17.47 -33.78 -56.38
CA ASN A 228 17.99 -33.08 -57.55
C ASN A 228 19.52 -33.17 -57.65
N SER A 229 20.23 -33.14 -56.52
CA SER A 229 21.68 -33.37 -56.43
C SER A 229 22.10 -34.76 -56.95
N ARG A 230 21.21 -35.77 -56.84
CA ARG A 230 21.46 -37.14 -57.32
C ARG A 230 21.09 -37.42 -58.78
N ARG A 231 20.64 -36.41 -59.55
CA ARG A 231 20.42 -36.60 -60.98
C ARG A 231 21.78 -36.60 -61.70
N PRO A 232 22.13 -37.65 -62.47
CA PRO A 232 23.36 -37.65 -63.24
C PRO A 232 23.29 -36.54 -64.29
N SER A 233 24.28 -35.64 -64.26
CA SER A 233 24.48 -34.63 -65.30
C SER A 233 24.74 -35.35 -66.63
N ARG A 234 23.70 -35.46 -67.47
CA ARG A 234 23.89 -35.83 -68.87
C ARG A 234 24.66 -34.68 -69.53
N HIS A 235 25.97 -34.85 -69.69
CA HIS A 235 26.75 -34.03 -70.61
C HIS A 235 26.21 -34.29 -72.02
N TYR A 236 25.63 -33.25 -72.61
CA TYR A 236 25.25 -33.19 -74.01
C TYR A 236 26.54 -33.26 -74.84
N ARG A 237 26.64 -34.26 -75.72
CA ARG A 237 27.65 -34.36 -76.77
C ARG A 237 26.92 -34.60 -78.08
#